data_AF-A0A940UHT5-F1
#
_entry.id   AF-A0A940UHT5-F1
#
_cell.length_a   1.000
_cell.length_b   1.000
_cell.length_c   1.000
_cell.angle_alpha   90.00
_cell.angle_beta   90.00
_cell.angle_gamma   90.00
#
_symmetry.space_group_name_H-M   'P 1'
#
loop_
_entity.id
_entity.type
_entity.pdbx_description
1 polymer ?
#
loop_
_entity_poly.entity_id
_entity_poly.type
_entity_poly.pdbx_seq_one_letter_code
_entity_poly.pdbx_strand_id
1 'polypeptide(L)'
;YLMDIKRLNELNYIKYEKKDGLKIGATTTHRAIEKSDVVAKNYPILVDMEHKLASIQVRNWGTIGGNLAHADAAGDPAPVLIALDASVKVGSAKGERTLPLEEFYTDLFETAMEPGEMILEVQVPTPAPKTATMYQKFNLLESDQGIVAVAVTITMEGDACKAARIILGNAGSTPVRAKKAEAVLVGKKPTDALFEKAGEAAAEECEPVGDIHASEEYRRHLIKVLTRRMAKAAFEQAKG
;
A
#
# COMPACT_ATOMS: atom_id res chain seq x y z
N TYR A 1 18.55 24.21 -6.83
CA TYR A 1 17.29 24.83 -7.29
C TYR A 1 16.13 24.03 -6.71
N LEU A 2 14.98 24.67 -6.46
CA LEU A 2 13.74 24.00 -6.12
C LEU A 2 12.76 24.26 -7.27
N MET A 3 12.18 23.19 -7.82
CA MET A 3 11.16 23.28 -8.87
C MET A 3 9.79 22.98 -8.24
N ASP A 4 8.95 24.00 -8.08
CA ASP A 4 7.62 23.83 -7.51
C ASP A 4 6.64 23.34 -8.59
N ILE A 5 6.14 22.12 -8.42
CA ILE A 5 5.20 21.47 -9.34
C ILE A 5 3.74 21.57 -8.86
N LYS A 6 3.44 22.19 -7.71
CA LYS A 6 2.07 22.24 -7.15
C LYS A 6 1.04 22.93 -8.06
N ARG A 7 1.50 23.76 -9.01
CA ARG A 7 0.62 24.50 -9.93
C ARG A 7 0.34 23.77 -11.24
N LEU A 8 0.89 22.58 -11.43
CA LEU A 8 0.60 21.72 -12.59
C LEU A 8 -0.75 21.03 -12.38
N ASN A 9 -1.82 21.71 -12.76
CA ASN A 9 -3.19 21.22 -12.56
C ASN A 9 -3.47 19.91 -13.31
N GLU A 10 -2.73 19.64 -14.39
CA GLU A 10 -2.75 18.39 -15.13
C GLU A 10 -2.30 17.17 -14.30
N LEU A 11 -1.61 17.38 -13.18
CA LEU A 11 -1.20 16.34 -12.23
C LEU A 11 -2.06 16.31 -10.96
N ASN A 12 -3.12 17.14 -10.87
CA ASN A 12 -4.02 17.19 -9.73
C ASN A 12 -5.42 16.71 -10.12
N TYR A 13 -5.63 15.40 -10.10
CA TYR A 13 -6.90 14.81 -10.48
C TYR A 13 -7.09 13.42 -9.88
N ILE A 14 -8.35 13.01 -9.77
CA ILE A 14 -8.76 11.64 -9.45
C ILE A 14 -9.77 11.23 -10.51
N LYS A 15 -9.46 10.17 -11.27
CA LYS A 15 -10.33 9.64 -12.34
C LYS A 15 -10.55 8.16 -12.12
N TYR A 16 -11.78 7.70 -12.31
CA TYR A 16 -12.12 6.28 -12.26
C TYR A 16 -12.88 5.88 -13.50
N GLU A 17 -12.44 4.80 -14.12
CA GLU A 17 -13.14 4.13 -15.22
C GLU A 17 -13.21 2.64 -14.93
N LYS A 18 -14.39 2.03 -15.04
CA LYS A 18 -14.60 0.62 -14.64
C LYS A 18 -13.65 -0.38 -15.34
N LYS A 19 -13.22 -0.06 -16.55
CA LYS A 19 -12.30 -0.91 -17.33
C LYS A 19 -10.84 -0.72 -16.90
N ASP A 20 -10.43 0.53 -16.64
CA ASP A 20 -9.03 0.90 -16.45
C ASP A 20 -8.65 1.05 -14.97
N GLY A 21 -9.62 1.16 -14.07
CA GLY A 21 -9.42 1.40 -12.64
C GLY A 21 -9.32 2.88 -12.29
N LEU A 22 -8.62 3.16 -11.20
CA LEU A 22 -8.40 4.50 -10.64
C LEU A 22 -7.07 5.06 -11.14
N LYS A 23 -7.07 6.32 -11.54
CA LYS A 23 -5.87 7.11 -11.84
C LYS A 23 -5.83 8.33 -10.95
N ILE A 24 -4.71 8.52 -10.26
CA ILE A 24 -4.49 9.62 -9.33
C ILE A 24 -3.26 10.40 -9.78
N GLY A 25 -3.43 11.67 -10.14
CA GLY A 25 -2.32 12.52 -10.53
C GLY A 25 -1.35 12.76 -9.36
N ALA A 26 -0.06 12.89 -9.67
CA ALA A 26 1.01 12.95 -8.66
C ALA A 26 0.86 14.06 -7.61
N THR A 27 0.29 15.22 -7.99
CA THR A 27 0.13 16.37 -7.08
C THR A 27 -1.18 16.34 -6.31
N THR A 28 -1.99 15.28 -6.46
CA THR A 28 -3.21 15.08 -5.69
C THR A 28 -2.87 14.95 -4.22
N THR A 29 -3.52 15.76 -3.37
CA THR A 29 -3.25 15.75 -1.93
C THR A 29 -3.89 14.54 -1.26
N HIS A 30 -3.27 14.07 -0.19
CA HIS A 30 -3.82 13.02 0.67
C HIS A 30 -5.24 13.36 1.16
N ARG A 31 -5.50 14.64 1.50
CA ARG A 31 -6.84 15.10 1.88
C ARG A 31 -7.86 15.00 0.75
N ALA A 32 -7.45 15.22 -0.50
CA ALA A 32 -8.34 15.08 -1.65
C ALA A 32 -8.71 13.61 -1.89
N ILE A 33 -7.77 12.68 -1.69
CA ILE A 33 -8.01 11.23 -1.76
C ILE A 33 -8.95 10.80 -0.63
N GLU A 34 -8.66 11.20 0.61
CA GLU A 34 -9.46 10.93 1.81
C GLU A 34 -10.93 11.34 1.65
N LYS A 35 -11.18 12.48 0.98
CA LYS A 35 -12.52 13.05 0.81
C LYS A 35 -13.21 12.70 -0.51
N SER A 36 -12.58 11.89 -1.37
CA SER A 36 -13.11 11.62 -2.69
C SER A 36 -14.22 10.58 -2.65
N ASP A 37 -15.44 10.96 -3.03
CA ASP A 37 -16.57 10.03 -3.17
C ASP A 37 -16.26 8.91 -4.18
N VAL A 38 -15.48 9.22 -5.22
CA VAL A 38 -15.04 8.24 -6.22
C VAL A 38 -14.12 7.19 -5.58
N VAL A 39 -13.21 7.61 -4.70
CA VAL A 39 -12.31 6.69 -3.99
C VAL A 39 -13.09 5.92 -2.93
N ALA A 40 -13.92 6.59 -2.12
CA ALA A 40 -14.74 5.95 -1.08
C ALA A 40 -15.64 4.85 -1.65
N LYS A 41 -16.20 5.07 -2.84
CA LYS A 41 -17.09 4.09 -3.49
C LYS A 41 -16.35 2.89 -4.09
N ASN A 42 -15.20 3.10 -4.72
CA ASN A 42 -14.55 2.07 -5.56
C ASN A 42 -13.32 1.45 -4.89
N TYR A 43 -12.63 2.18 -4.01
CA TYR A 43 -11.42 1.79 -3.31
C TYR A 43 -11.45 2.30 -1.84
N PRO A 44 -12.46 1.89 -1.04
CA PRO A 44 -12.64 2.41 0.33
C PRO A 44 -11.41 2.23 1.22
N ILE A 45 -10.61 1.19 0.97
CA ILE A 45 -9.37 0.94 1.70
C ILE A 45 -8.34 2.08 1.60
N LEU A 46 -8.35 2.84 0.49
CA LEU A 46 -7.50 4.01 0.36
C LEU A 46 -7.96 5.12 1.31
N VAL A 47 -9.28 5.32 1.48
CA VAL A 47 -9.81 6.28 2.46
C VAL A 47 -9.44 5.86 3.88
N ASP A 48 -9.57 4.57 4.20
CA ASP A 48 -9.20 4.03 5.52
C ASP A 48 -7.70 4.17 5.84
N MET A 49 -6.85 4.05 4.82
CA MET A 49 -5.41 4.31 4.92
C MET A 49 -5.13 5.80 5.12
N GLU A 50 -5.77 6.67 4.35
CA GLU A 50 -5.61 8.13 4.48
C GLU A 50 -6.05 8.65 5.86
N HIS A 51 -7.09 8.06 6.47
CA HIS A 51 -7.48 8.40 7.85
C HIS A 51 -6.38 8.11 8.89
N LYS A 52 -5.50 7.14 8.61
CA LYS A 52 -4.36 6.76 9.47
C LYS A 52 -3.07 7.49 9.09
N LEU A 53 -3.06 8.23 7.98
CA LEU A 53 -1.87 8.89 7.44
C LEU A 53 -1.72 10.30 8.00
N ALA A 54 -0.73 10.49 8.88
CA ALA A 54 -0.37 11.78 9.46
C ALA A 54 -1.55 12.58 10.04
N SER A 55 -1.33 13.87 10.27
CA SER A 55 -2.39 14.81 10.69
C SER A 55 -3.11 15.41 9.48
N ILE A 56 -4.30 15.97 9.70
CA ILE A 56 -5.08 16.64 8.64
C ILE A 56 -4.29 17.77 7.97
N GLN A 57 -3.46 18.49 8.74
CA GLN A 57 -2.62 19.58 8.25
C GLN A 57 -1.58 19.06 7.25
N VAL A 58 -0.95 17.93 7.56
CA VAL A 58 -0.02 17.26 6.64
C VAL A 58 -0.78 16.77 5.41
N ARG A 59 -1.96 16.14 5.58
CA ARG A 59 -2.76 15.64 4.45
C ARG A 59 -3.24 16.73 3.49
N ASN A 60 -3.43 17.96 3.97
CA ASN A 60 -3.78 19.10 3.12
C ASN A 60 -2.64 19.52 2.17
N TRP A 61 -1.39 19.19 2.49
CA TRP A 61 -0.21 19.66 1.76
C TRP A 61 0.58 18.54 1.07
N GLY A 62 0.68 17.39 1.73
CA GLY A 62 1.32 16.18 1.23
C GLY A 62 0.55 15.61 0.05
N THR A 63 1.30 15.15 -0.94
CA THR A 63 0.74 14.60 -2.19
C THR A 63 1.13 13.15 -2.33
N ILE A 64 0.28 12.38 -3.02
CA ILE A 64 0.56 10.97 -3.25
C ILE A 64 1.88 10.75 -3.99
N GLY A 65 2.16 11.55 -5.02
CA GLY A 65 3.41 11.45 -5.78
C GLY A 65 4.62 11.81 -4.92
N GLY A 66 4.53 12.87 -4.12
CA GLY A 66 5.61 13.24 -3.20
C GLY A 66 5.89 12.17 -2.13
N ASN A 67 4.84 11.55 -1.59
CA ASN A 67 4.98 10.46 -0.62
C ASN A 67 5.65 9.23 -1.25
N LEU A 68 5.20 8.80 -2.44
CA LEU A 68 5.79 7.66 -3.14
C LEU A 68 7.23 7.94 -3.58
N ALA A 69 7.51 9.11 -4.14
CA ALA A 69 8.86 9.51 -4.56
C ALA A 69 9.84 9.68 -3.39
N HIS A 70 9.34 9.91 -2.17
CA HIS A 70 10.19 9.98 -0.99
C HIS A 70 10.81 8.63 -0.63
N ALA A 71 10.15 7.51 -0.95
CA ALA A 71 10.65 6.15 -0.73
C ALA A 71 11.09 5.83 0.71
N ASP A 72 10.41 6.42 1.69
CA ASP A 72 10.55 6.01 3.09
C ASP A 72 9.83 4.66 3.30
N ALA A 73 10.52 3.69 3.92
CA ALA A 73 9.96 2.38 4.28
C ALA A 73 8.74 2.48 5.20
N ALA A 74 8.62 3.57 5.96
CA ALA A 74 7.48 3.86 6.83
C ALA A 74 6.30 4.53 6.09
N GLY A 75 6.39 4.74 4.78
CA GLY A 75 5.33 5.34 3.96
C GLY A 75 4.05 4.49 3.94
N ASP A 76 2.93 5.11 4.34
CA ASP A 76 1.63 4.44 4.44
C ASP A 76 0.98 4.03 3.10
N PRO A 77 1.04 4.84 2.02
CA PRO A 77 0.36 4.51 0.77
C PRO A 77 0.95 3.31 0.02
N ALA A 78 2.28 3.14 0.05
CA ALA A 78 2.97 2.15 -0.76
C ALA A 78 2.51 0.71 -0.48
N PRO A 79 2.44 0.23 0.80
CA PRO A 79 1.92 -1.10 1.09
C PRO A 79 0.50 -1.35 0.55
N VAL A 80 -0.41 -0.39 0.68
CA VAL A 80 -1.80 -0.53 0.24
C VAL A 80 -1.91 -0.51 -1.29
N LEU A 81 -1.18 0.40 -1.95
CA LEU A 81 -1.17 0.48 -3.40
C LEU A 81 -0.54 -0.76 -4.04
N ILE A 82 0.55 -1.28 -3.49
CA ILE A 82 1.14 -2.55 -3.95
C ILE A 82 0.15 -3.70 -3.71
N ALA A 83 -0.55 -3.73 -2.57
CA ALA A 83 -1.57 -4.73 -2.28
C ALA A 83 -2.75 -4.69 -3.28
N LEU A 84 -3.03 -3.52 -3.85
CA LEU A 84 -4.04 -3.28 -4.88
C LEU A 84 -3.52 -3.46 -6.32
N ASP A 85 -2.28 -3.91 -6.50
CA ASP A 85 -1.66 -4.08 -7.82
C ASP A 85 -1.47 -2.78 -8.60
N ALA A 86 -1.18 -1.70 -7.88
CA ALA A 86 -0.93 -0.41 -8.48
C ALA A 86 0.37 -0.39 -9.30
N SER A 87 0.37 0.43 -10.33
CA SER A 87 1.54 0.85 -11.10
C SER A 87 1.74 2.36 -10.96
N VAL A 88 2.96 2.81 -11.20
CA VAL A 88 3.31 4.23 -11.21
C VAL A 88 3.78 4.61 -12.60
N LYS A 89 3.27 5.74 -13.10
CA LYS A 89 3.72 6.33 -14.36
C LYS A 89 4.71 7.43 -14.05
N VAL A 90 5.89 7.33 -14.63
CA VAL A 90 6.95 8.35 -14.55
C VAL A 90 7.21 8.94 -15.92
N GLY A 91 7.69 10.18 -15.98
CA GLY A 91 8.01 10.83 -17.24
C GLY A 91 9.09 11.87 -17.13
N SER A 92 9.75 12.12 -18.26
CA SER A 92 10.77 13.14 -18.46
C SER A 92 10.60 13.78 -19.84
N ALA A 93 11.47 14.72 -20.21
CA ALA A 93 11.51 15.28 -21.56
C ALA A 93 11.77 14.22 -22.66
N LYS A 94 12.27 13.03 -22.31
CA LYS A 94 12.54 11.93 -23.25
C LYS A 94 11.34 11.02 -23.50
N GLY A 95 10.28 11.13 -22.70
CA GLY A 95 9.10 10.28 -22.79
C GLY A 95 8.59 9.82 -21.42
N GLU A 96 7.62 8.91 -21.46
CA GLU A 96 6.93 8.37 -20.30
C GLU A 96 7.09 6.85 -20.24
N ARG A 97 7.11 6.29 -19.04
CA ARG A 97 7.06 4.85 -18.82
C ARG A 97 6.23 4.53 -17.59
N THR A 98 5.71 3.31 -17.54
CA THR A 98 4.94 2.79 -16.40
C THR A 98 5.61 1.54 -15.89
N LEU A 99 5.69 1.42 -14.57
CA LEU A 99 6.25 0.26 -13.88
C LEU A 99 5.35 -0.15 -12.71
N PRO A 100 5.29 -1.46 -12.36
CA PRO A 100 4.63 -1.90 -11.14
C PRO A 100 5.18 -1.16 -9.93
N LEU A 101 4.31 -0.78 -8.99
CA LEU A 101 4.76 -0.06 -7.79
C LEU A 101 5.65 -0.95 -6.90
N GLU A 102 5.50 -2.28 -6.97
CA GLU A 102 6.40 -3.25 -6.32
C GLU A 102 7.85 -3.11 -6.81
N GLU A 103 8.05 -2.72 -8.07
CA GLU A 103 9.37 -2.58 -8.71
C GLU A 103 9.90 -1.12 -8.67
N PHE A 104 9.10 -0.20 -8.16
CA PHE A 104 9.47 1.22 -8.10
C PHE A 104 10.50 1.53 -7.01
N TYR A 105 10.52 0.75 -5.93
CA TYR A 105 11.42 0.95 -4.79
C TYR A 105 12.65 0.06 -4.92
N THR A 106 13.83 0.65 -4.81
CA THR A 106 15.10 -0.10 -4.92
C THR A 106 15.83 -0.19 -3.58
N ASP A 107 15.71 0.82 -2.72
CA ASP A 107 16.22 0.83 -1.35
C ASP A 107 15.53 1.95 -0.53
N LEU A 108 15.92 2.11 0.74
CA LEU A 108 15.46 3.18 1.60
C LEU A 108 15.83 4.55 1.01
N PHE A 109 14.82 5.39 0.75
CA PHE A 109 14.94 6.68 0.05
C PHE A 109 15.40 6.57 -1.41
N GLU A 110 15.39 5.38 -2.01
CA GLU A 110 15.79 5.14 -3.40
C GLU A 110 14.64 4.56 -4.23
N THR A 111 14.53 5.04 -5.46
CA THR A 111 13.52 4.59 -6.42
C THR A 111 14.17 4.24 -7.75
N ALA A 112 13.45 3.51 -8.59
CA ALA A 112 13.83 3.22 -9.96
C ALA A 112 13.72 4.45 -10.90
N MET A 113 13.50 5.67 -10.40
CA MET A 113 13.44 6.88 -11.20
C MET A 113 14.82 7.30 -11.70
N GLU A 114 14.89 7.64 -12.98
CA GLU A 114 16.11 8.16 -13.60
C GLU A 114 16.23 9.69 -13.44
N PRO A 115 17.43 10.25 -13.54
CA PRO A 115 17.63 11.70 -13.50
C PRO A 115 16.73 12.46 -14.49
N GLY A 116 15.91 13.36 -13.95
CA GLY A 116 14.97 14.18 -14.73
C GLY A 116 13.59 13.55 -14.92
N GLU A 117 13.34 12.35 -14.39
CA GLU A 117 11.99 11.81 -14.28
C GLU A 117 11.23 12.43 -13.11
N MET A 118 9.90 12.49 -13.25
CA MET A 118 8.95 12.77 -12.18
C MET A 118 7.79 11.78 -12.23
N ILE A 119 7.20 11.48 -11.08
CA ILE A 119 5.92 10.75 -11.05
C ILE A 119 4.84 11.64 -11.67
N LEU A 120 4.08 11.08 -12.61
CA LEU A 120 2.95 11.74 -13.26
C LEU A 120 1.62 11.30 -12.66
N GLU A 121 1.46 9.99 -12.44
CA GLU A 121 0.23 9.42 -11.89
C GLU A 121 0.47 8.05 -11.25
N VAL A 122 -0.43 7.68 -10.35
CA VAL A 122 -0.60 6.33 -9.81
C VAL A 122 -1.80 5.69 -10.47
N GLN A 123 -1.66 4.47 -10.96
CA GLN A 123 -2.69 3.69 -11.64
C GLN A 123 -3.03 2.48 -10.78
N VAL A 124 -4.27 2.38 -10.31
CA VAL A 124 -4.75 1.26 -9.49
C VAL A 124 -5.81 0.50 -10.29
N PRO A 125 -5.58 -0.78 -10.67
CA PRO A 125 -6.52 -1.53 -11.49
C PRO A 125 -7.85 -1.77 -10.78
N THR A 126 -8.91 -2.08 -11.53
CA THR A 126 -10.19 -2.48 -10.93
C THR A 126 -10.03 -3.85 -10.26
N PRO A 127 -10.32 -4.00 -8.95
CA PRO A 127 -10.23 -5.29 -8.28
C PRO A 127 -11.14 -6.33 -8.93
N ALA A 128 -10.72 -7.60 -8.90
CA ALA A 128 -11.56 -8.70 -9.35
C ALA A 128 -12.83 -8.81 -8.48
N PRO A 129 -13.91 -9.43 -8.99
CA PRO A 129 -15.07 -9.74 -8.17
C PRO A 129 -14.68 -10.58 -6.94
N LYS A 130 -15.35 -10.33 -5.81
CA LYS A 130 -15.07 -11.00 -4.52
C LYS A 130 -13.62 -10.81 -4.05
N THR A 131 -13.08 -9.62 -4.29
CA THR A 131 -11.80 -9.17 -3.74
C THR A 131 -12.05 -8.18 -2.61
N ALA A 132 -11.34 -8.35 -1.49
CA ALA A 132 -11.29 -7.38 -0.42
C ALA A 132 -9.84 -7.10 -0.01
N THR A 133 -9.58 -5.87 0.41
CA THR A 133 -8.27 -5.43 0.88
C THR A 133 -8.41 -4.83 2.27
N MET A 134 -7.56 -5.26 3.19
CA MET A 134 -7.50 -4.77 4.56
C MET A 134 -6.12 -4.19 4.86
N TYR A 135 -6.08 -3.15 5.69
CA TYR A 135 -4.86 -2.46 6.05
C TYR A 135 -4.87 -2.05 7.52
N GLN A 136 -3.80 -2.39 8.22
CA GLN A 136 -3.56 -1.95 9.58
C GLN A 136 -2.14 -1.46 9.74
N LYS A 137 -2.01 -0.27 10.33
CA LYS A 137 -0.78 0.28 10.86
C LYS A 137 -0.76 0.14 12.37
N PHE A 138 0.42 -0.10 12.94
CA PHE A 138 0.66 0.04 14.36
C PHE A 138 1.67 1.15 14.61
N ASN A 139 1.33 2.10 15.46
CA ASN A 139 2.07 3.32 15.75
C ASN A 139 1.84 3.72 17.22
N LEU A 140 2.78 4.46 17.81
CA LEU A 140 2.74 4.81 19.24
C LEU A 140 1.72 5.92 19.53
N LEU A 141 1.77 7.01 18.76
CA LEU A 141 0.83 8.12 18.85
C LEU A 141 -0.03 8.21 17.60
N GLU A 142 -1.22 8.75 17.75
CA GLU A 142 -2.07 9.08 16.62
C GLU A 142 -1.31 9.98 15.63
N SER A 143 -1.41 9.70 14.33
CA SER A 143 -0.68 10.38 13.25
C SER A 143 0.83 10.09 13.11
N ASP A 144 1.44 9.26 13.96
CA ASP A 144 2.85 8.87 13.80
C ASP A 144 3.08 7.97 12.57
N GLN A 145 4.34 7.88 12.17
CA GLN A 145 4.82 6.81 11.30
C GLN A 145 4.57 5.44 11.95
N GLY A 146 4.30 4.44 11.12
CA GLY A 146 4.07 3.08 11.59
C GLY A 146 5.34 2.44 12.09
N ILE A 147 5.32 1.82 13.27
CA ILE A 147 6.31 0.81 13.66
C ILE A 147 6.30 -0.30 12.61
N VAL A 148 5.13 -0.80 12.26
CA VAL A 148 4.91 -1.69 11.11
C VAL A 148 3.53 -1.43 10.53
N ALA A 149 3.33 -1.80 9.27
CA ALA A 149 2.02 -1.87 8.67
C ALA A 149 1.85 -3.16 7.87
N VAL A 150 0.61 -3.62 7.72
CA VAL A 150 0.28 -4.79 6.90
C VAL A 150 -0.94 -4.49 6.05
N ALA A 151 -0.80 -4.68 4.74
CA ALA A 151 -1.89 -4.67 3.78
C ALA A 151 -2.11 -6.08 3.22
N VAL A 152 -3.35 -6.58 3.24
CA VAL A 152 -3.70 -7.90 2.73
C VAL A 152 -4.87 -7.78 1.76
N THR A 153 -4.68 -8.25 0.53
CA THR A 153 -5.74 -8.42 -0.47
C THR A 153 -6.05 -9.90 -0.64
N ILE A 154 -7.32 -10.29 -0.55
CA ILE A 154 -7.80 -11.65 -0.80
C ILE A 154 -8.87 -11.62 -1.88
N THR A 155 -8.76 -12.53 -2.84
CA THR A 155 -9.80 -12.81 -3.84
C THR A 155 -10.36 -14.21 -3.62
N MET A 156 -11.68 -14.34 -3.51
CA MET A 156 -12.36 -15.60 -3.23
C MET A 156 -12.87 -16.29 -4.50
N GLU A 157 -12.80 -17.63 -4.52
CA GLU A 157 -13.47 -18.48 -5.50
C GLU A 157 -14.21 -19.59 -4.74
N GLY A 158 -15.55 -19.46 -4.68
CA GLY A 158 -16.36 -20.23 -3.74
C GLY A 158 -15.95 -19.96 -2.29
N ASP A 159 -15.55 -21.01 -1.57
CA ASP A 159 -15.13 -20.95 -0.17
C ASP A 159 -13.61 -20.80 0.02
N ALA A 160 -12.83 -20.82 -1.06
CA ALA A 160 -11.38 -20.84 -1.03
C ALA A 160 -10.77 -19.53 -1.53
N CYS A 161 -9.55 -19.24 -1.08
CA CYS A 161 -8.77 -18.13 -1.60
C CYS A 161 -8.18 -18.47 -2.97
N LYS A 162 -8.60 -17.73 -4.00
CA LYS A 162 -8.05 -17.81 -5.36
C LYS A 162 -6.70 -17.11 -5.47
N ALA A 163 -6.60 -15.92 -4.91
CA ALA A 163 -5.40 -15.11 -4.94
C ALA A 163 -5.27 -14.34 -3.63
N ALA A 164 -4.03 -14.23 -3.15
CA ALA A 164 -3.68 -13.43 -1.99
C ALA A 164 -2.53 -12.49 -2.36
N ARG A 165 -2.52 -11.30 -1.77
CA ARG A 165 -1.37 -10.39 -1.79
C ARG A 165 -1.13 -9.84 -0.38
N ILE A 166 0.08 -9.99 0.15
CA ILE A 166 0.41 -9.56 1.52
C ILE A 166 1.63 -8.66 1.47
N ILE A 167 1.45 -7.39 1.81
CA ILE A 167 2.50 -6.38 1.79
C ILE A 167 2.76 -5.88 3.21
N LEU A 168 4.03 -5.86 3.59
CA LEU A 168 4.52 -5.46 4.89
C LEU A 168 5.22 -4.09 4.77
N GLY A 169 4.70 -3.09 5.46
CA GLY A 169 5.29 -1.75 5.56
C GLY A 169 6.20 -1.64 6.78
N ASN A 170 7.27 -0.85 6.64
CA ASN A 170 8.35 -0.68 7.62
C ASN A 170 8.93 -2.02 8.14
N ALA A 171 9.05 -2.99 7.23
CA ALA A 171 9.41 -4.38 7.50
C ALA A 171 10.66 -4.84 6.72
N GLY A 172 11.42 -3.88 6.21
CA GLY A 172 12.56 -3.99 5.31
C GLY A 172 12.93 -2.58 4.83
N SER A 173 13.95 -2.43 3.98
CA SER A 173 14.30 -1.11 3.41
C SER A 173 13.28 -0.59 2.39
N THR A 174 12.47 -1.50 1.83
CA THR A 174 11.32 -1.22 0.96
C THR A 174 10.09 -2.00 1.42
N PRO A 175 8.87 -1.70 0.92
CA PRO A 175 7.70 -2.54 1.21
C PRO A 175 7.93 -4.00 0.80
N VAL A 176 7.77 -4.93 1.74
CA VAL A 176 8.08 -6.35 1.51
C VAL A 176 6.82 -7.11 1.14
N ARG A 177 6.83 -7.81 0.01
CA ARG A 177 5.77 -8.74 -0.38
C ARG A 177 6.04 -10.15 0.17
N ALA A 178 5.21 -10.59 1.11
CA ALA A 178 5.33 -11.89 1.78
C ALA A 178 4.75 -13.04 0.93
N LYS A 179 5.51 -13.48 -0.09
CA LYS A 179 5.08 -14.47 -1.08
C LYS A 179 4.87 -15.87 -0.48
N LYS A 180 5.65 -16.26 0.53
CA LYS A 180 5.42 -17.52 1.26
C LYS A 180 4.11 -17.45 2.05
N ALA A 181 3.82 -16.31 2.69
CA ALA A 181 2.56 -16.10 3.37
C ALA A 181 1.35 -16.13 2.41
N GLU A 182 1.49 -15.53 1.22
CA GLU A 182 0.48 -15.64 0.14
C GLU A 182 0.22 -17.10 -0.24
N ALA A 183 1.28 -17.88 -0.47
CA ALA A 183 1.20 -19.29 -0.84
C ALA A 183 0.53 -20.17 0.22
N VAL A 184 0.64 -19.82 1.51
CA VAL A 184 -0.10 -20.51 2.59
C VAL A 184 -1.61 -20.37 2.39
N LEU A 185 -2.10 -19.20 1.96
CA LEU A 185 -3.53 -18.90 1.85
C LEU A 185 -4.15 -19.43 0.57
N VAL A 186 -3.43 -19.37 -0.56
CA VAL A 186 -3.96 -19.72 -1.88
C VAL A 186 -4.42 -21.18 -1.94
N GLY A 187 -5.61 -21.40 -2.49
CA GLY A 187 -6.28 -22.70 -2.60
C GLY A 187 -6.87 -23.24 -1.30
N LYS A 188 -6.80 -22.49 -0.19
CA LYS A 188 -7.27 -22.95 1.13
C LYS A 188 -8.56 -22.23 1.55
N LYS A 189 -9.33 -22.90 2.41
CA LYS A 189 -10.50 -22.34 3.09
C LYS A 189 -10.07 -21.60 4.37
N PRO A 190 -10.73 -20.49 4.75
CA PRO A 190 -10.35 -19.72 5.93
C PRO A 190 -10.53 -20.53 7.21
N THR A 191 -9.48 -20.61 8.01
CA THR A 191 -9.49 -21.19 9.37
C THR A 191 -8.51 -20.40 10.23
N ASP A 192 -8.72 -20.35 11.55
CA ASP A 192 -7.80 -19.64 12.44
C ASP A 192 -6.37 -20.20 12.38
N ALA A 193 -6.22 -21.52 12.23
CA ALA A 193 -4.92 -22.17 12.05
C ALA A 193 -4.22 -21.78 10.73
N LEU A 194 -5.00 -21.53 9.67
CA LEU A 194 -4.45 -21.04 8.39
C LEU A 194 -3.90 -19.62 8.54
N PHE A 195 -4.65 -18.74 9.21
CA PHE A 195 -4.23 -17.36 9.43
C PHE A 195 -3.01 -17.26 10.34
N GLU A 196 -2.91 -18.13 11.34
CA GLU A 196 -1.71 -18.23 12.20
C GLU A 196 -0.47 -18.59 11.36
N LYS A 197 -0.57 -19.62 10.49
CA LYS A 197 0.52 -20.02 9.60
C LYS A 197 0.92 -18.93 8.61
N ALA A 198 -0.06 -18.17 8.07
CA ALA A 198 0.24 -17.05 7.19
C ALA A 198 0.97 -15.92 7.94
N GLY A 199 0.60 -15.67 9.19
CA GLY A 199 1.33 -14.73 10.05
C GLY A 199 2.76 -15.18 10.35
N GLU A 200 2.98 -16.47 10.62
CA GLU A 200 4.31 -17.04 10.82
C GLU A 200 5.18 -16.87 9.58
N ALA A 201 4.68 -17.25 8.41
CA ALA A 201 5.40 -17.10 7.15
C ALA A 201 5.74 -15.62 6.85
N ALA A 202 4.81 -14.69 7.09
CA ALA A 202 5.08 -13.27 6.88
C ALA A 202 6.16 -12.73 7.82
N ALA A 203 6.19 -13.21 9.06
CA ALA A 203 7.21 -12.85 10.02
C ALA A 203 8.58 -13.47 9.71
N GLU A 204 8.66 -14.55 8.94
CA GLU A 204 9.92 -15.09 8.43
C GLU A 204 10.45 -14.33 7.20
N GLU A 205 9.56 -13.70 6.42
CA GLU A 205 9.91 -12.97 5.19
C GLU A 205 10.27 -11.50 5.42
N CYS A 206 10.01 -10.94 6.61
CA CYS A 206 10.39 -9.57 6.92
C CYS A 206 11.84 -9.45 7.39
N GLU A 207 12.45 -8.29 7.13
CA GLU A 207 13.79 -7.90 7.56
C GLU A 207 13.76 -6.52 8.25
N PRO A 208 12.96 -6.33 9.33
CA PRO A 208 12.84 -5.03 9.98
C PRO A 208 14.15 -4.65 10.68
N VAL A 209 14.43 -3.34 10.74
CA VAL A 209 15.53 -2.79 11.53
C VAL A 209 14.98 -2.28 12.87
N GLY A 210 15.64 -2.64 13.97
CA GLY A 210 15.30 -2.12 15.30
C GLY A 210 15.76 -0.67 15.48
N ASP A 211 14.97 0.12 16.20
CA ASP A 211 15.28 1.52 16.50
C ASP A 211 14.80 1.92 17.92
N ILE A 212 14.78 3.22 18.20
CA ILE A 212 14.32 3.78 19.48
C ILE A 212 12.84 3.53 19.76
N HIS A 213 12.04 3.21 18.74
CA HIS A 213 10.59 3.01 18.86
C HIS A 213 10.23 1.54 19.06
N ALA A 214 11.00 0.61 18.47
CA ALA A 214 10.75 -0.82 18.58
C ALA A 214 11.98 -1.66 18.23
N SER A 215 12.19 -2.75 18.97
CA SER A 215 13.17 -3.78 18.60
C SER A 215 12.74 -4.55 17.35
N GLU A 216 13.71 -5.19 16.68
CA GLU A 216 13.45 -6.09 15.55
C GLU A 216 12.46 -7.20 15.93
N GLU A 217 12.68 -7.87 17.08
CA GLU A 217 11.80 -8.93 17.57
C GLU A 217 10.36 -8.44 17.76
N TYR A 218 10.18 -7.22 18.28
CA TYR A 218 8.85 -6.66 18.48
C TYR A 218 8.17 -6.34 17.15
N ARG A 219 8.90 -5.77 16.18
CA ARG A 219 8.38 -5.53 14.82
C ARG A 219 7.96 -6.83 14.13
N ARG A 220 8.80 -7.86 14.21
CA ARG A 220 8.52 -9.21 13.67
C ARG A 220 7.29 -9.84 14.34
N HIS A 221 7.16 -9.71 15.65
CA HIS A 221 5.98 -10.16 16.38
C HIS A 221 4.70 -9.43 15.93
N LEU A 222 4.76 -8.10 15.78
CA LEU A 222 3.64 -7.31 15.28
C LEU A 222 3.22 -7.73 13.87
N ILE A 223 4.18 -7.97 12.96
CA ILE A 223 3.91 -8.46 11.60
C ILE A 223 3.13 -9.77 11.63
N LYS A 224 3.55 -10.74 12.45
CA LYS A 224 2.83 -12.02 12.63
C LYS A 224 1.37 -11.77 13.04
N VAL A 225 1.16 -10.96 14.08
CA VAL A 225 -0.17 -10.70 14.64
C VAL A 225 -1.06 -9.94 13.66
N LEU A 226 -0.54 -8.89 13.02
CA LEU A 226 -1.29 -8.06 12.09
C LEU A 226 -1.64 -8.81 10.81
N THR A 227 -0.72 -9.61 10.26
CA THR A 227 -0.99 -10.43 9.08
C THR A 227 -2.13 -11.41 9.33
N ARG A 228 -2.11 -12.12 10.46
CA ARG A 228 -3.21 -13.00 10.85
C ARG A 228 -4.55 -12.26 10.89
N ARG A 229 -4.60 -11.10 11.56
CA ARG A 229 -5.82 -10.29 11.74
C ARG A 229 -6.35 -9.75 10.40
N MET A 230 -5.46 -9.19 9.58
CA MET A 230 -5.83 -8.60 8.29
C MET A 230 -6.23 -9.66 7.28
N ALA A 231 -5.57 -10.82 7.25
CA ALA A 231 -5.99 -11.95 6.44
C ALA A 231 -7.40 -12.41 6.83
N LYS A 232 -7.67 -12.61 8.13
CA LYS A 232 -9.01 -12.99 8.60
C LYS A 232 -10.08 -11.99 8.15
N ALA A 233 -9.86 -10.70 8.40
CA ALA A 233 -10.81 -9.66 8.01
C ALA A 233 -11.00 -9.57 6.48
N ALA A 234 -9.93 -9.73 5.69
CA ALA A 234 -10.03 -9.71 4.22
C ALA A 234 -10.84 -10.90 3.70
N PHE A 235 -10.69 -12.10 4.29
CA PHE A 235 -11.53 -13.25 3.95
C PHE A 235 -13.01 -13.05 4.32
N GLU A 236 -13.27 -12.46 5.49
CA GLU A 236 -14.64 -12.16 5.94
C GLU A 236 -15.31 -11.17 4.97
N GLN A 237 -14.64 -10.06 4.65
CA GLN A 237 -15.18 -9.05 3.73
C GLN A 237 -15.29 -9.54 2.27
N ALA A 238 -14.36 -10.37 1.79
CA ALA A 238 -14.40 -10.89 0.42
C ALA A 238 -15.53 -11.92 0.20
N LYS A 239 -16.03 -12.56 1.27
CA LYS A 239 -17.16 -13.48 1.21
C LYS A 239 -18.52 -12.78 1.07
N GLY A 240 -18.62 -11.51 1.47
CA GLY A 240 -19.86 -10.75 1.57
C GLY A 240 -20.35 -10.73 3.00
#